data_AF-A0A947RZA3-F1
#
_entry.id   AF-A0A947RZA3-F1
#
_cell.length_a   1.000
_cell.length_b   1.000
_cell.length_c   1.000
_cell.angle_alpha   90.00
_cell.angle_beta   90.00
_cell.angle_gamma   90.00
#
_symmetry.space_group_name_H-M   'P 1'
#
loop_
_entity.id
_entity.type
_entity.pdbx_description
1 polymer ?
#
loop_
_entity_poly.entity_id
_entity_poly.type
_entity_poly.pdbx_seq_one_letter_code
_entity_poly.pdbx_strand_id
1 'polypeptide(L)'
;MTEMVSRTLSVHKEHEVLLKLETAGLTDVLAQRVIDSKSNDLATKVVRLIENGGYEATTSQKQAREIMGKNFFGIEEANKHFRVNPSKKEAATLAEVPFTEGVLESCKDTHTLVAIFSMSILEVRKVDNSLFYSSSGGWYESEKFAKNKGTVSWQLVRKTPVDDSMSKTWVEQQELLSKDEEAPSAQVMVYTIIGHYKNTGERLFKNVYIRTSCVGSGGSRVLVGGFDSGGLVVFFWWGGGRHSDLGLSSAQKF
;
A
#
# COMPACT_ATOMS: atom_id res chain seq x y z
N MET A 1 -2.73 -28.75 36.62
CA MET A 1 -3.72 -28.78 35.53
C MET A 1 -2.98 -28.48 34.26
N THR A 2 -2.72 -29.50 33.46
CA THR A 2 -2.05 -29.39 32.16
C THR A 2 -3.09 -28.86 31.18
N GLU A 3 -2.91 -27.64 30.66
CA GLU A 3 -3.71 -27.15 29.54
C GLU A 3 -3.54 -28.15 28.38
N MET A 4 -4.62 -28.86 28.05
CA MET A 4 -4.66 -29.65 26.82
C MET A 4 -4.70 -28.65 25.67
N VAL A 5 -3.57 -28.47 25.00
CA VAL A 5 -3.53 -27.75 23.72
C VAL A 5 -4.40 -28.53 22.73
N SER A 6 -5.60 -28.01 22.43
CA SER A 6 -6.49 -28.63 21.45
C SER A 6 -5.84 -28.53 20.07
N ARG A 7 -5.76 -29.64 19.34
CA ARG A 7 -5.21 -29.65 17.98
C ARG A 7 -6.15 -28.92 17.02
N THR A 8 -5.60 -27.93 16.31
CA THR A 8 -6.35 -27.16 15.29
C THR A 8 -6.37 -27.85 13.92
N LEU A 9 -5.34 -28.64 13.59
CA LEU A 9 -5.22 -29.36 12.33
C LEU A 9 -5.76 -30.80 12.46
N SER A 10 -6.31 -31.34 11.37
CA SER A 10 -6.65 -32.76 11.29
C SER A 10 -5.39 -33.59 11.05
N VAL A 11 -5.38 -34.84 11.53
CA VAL A 11 -4.26 -35.78 11.36
C VAL A 11 -3.86 -35.94 9.88
N HIS A 12 -4.84 -35.93 8.97
CA HIS A 12 -4.56 -36.00 7.54
C HIS A 12 -3.77 -34.77 7.03
N LYS A 13 -4.14 -33.56 7.47
CA LYS A 13 -3.42 -32.33 7.09
C LYS A 13 -2.01 -32.28 7.69
N GLU A 14 -1.83 -32.76 8.92
CA GLU A 14 -0.51 -32.86 9.56
C GLU A 14 0.42 -33.74 8.74
N HIS A 15 -0.04 -34.93 8.34
CA HIS A 15 0.74 -35.88 7.54
C HIS A 15 1.10 -35.33 6.16
N GLU A 16 0.13 -34.74 5.45
CA GLU A 16 0.37 -34.16 4.12
C GLU A 16 1.38 -33.00 4.18
N VAL A 17 1.28 -32.10 5.17
CA VAL A 17 2.24 -31.00 5.33
C VAL A 17 3.63 -31.53 5.61
N LEU A 18 3.77 -32.52 6.50
CA LEU A 18 5.07 -33.11 6.82
C LEU A 18 5.70 -33.75 5.58
N LEU A 19 4.94 -34.53 4.82
CA LEU A 19 5.42 -35.17 3.58
C LEU A 19 5.89 -34.13 2.55
N LYS A 20 5.17 -33.01 2.41
CA LYS A 20 5.58 -31.90 1.52
C LYS A 20 6.87 -31.24 2.00
N LEU A 21 7.03 -31.03 3.30
CA LEU A 21 8.24 -30.45 3.88
C LEU A 21 9.44 -31.38 3.73
N GLU A 22 9.27 -32.68 3.99
CA GLU A 22 10.30 -33.70 3.78
C GLU A 22 10.74 -33.75 2.31
N THR A 23 9.79 -33.73 1.37
CA THR A 23 10.08 -33.67 -0.07
C THR A 23 10.83 -32.39 -0.44
N ALA A 24 10.58 -31.28 0.26
CA ALA A 24 11.29 -30.02 0.09
C ALA A 24 12.66 -29.98 0.80
N GLY A 25 13.04 -31.05 1.51
CA GLY A 25 14.35 -31.19 2.16
C GLY A 25 14.36 -30.98 3.67
N LEU A 26 13.21 -30.99 4.35
CA LEU A 26 13.17 -31.03 5.82
C LEU A 26 13.73 -32.38 6.31
N THR A 27 14.92 -32.35 6.92
CA THR A 27 15.57 -33.53 7.51
C THR A 27 15.28 -33.61 9.02
N ASP A 28 15.52 -34.77 9.64
CA ASP A 28 15.43 -34.93 11.10
C ASP A 28 16.23 -33.87 11.86
N VAL A 29 17.42 -33.52 11.35
CA VAL A 29 18.27 -32.47 11.94
C VAL A 29 17.60 -31.10 11.90
N LEU A 30 16.96 -30.75 10.78
CA LEU A 30 16.24 -29.48 10.65
C LEU A 30 14.95 -29.48 11.46
N ALA A 31 14.21 -30.59 11.49
CA ALA A 31 13.02 -30.74 12.32
C ALA A 31 13.37 -30.59 13.81
N GLN A 32 14.44 -31.24 14.28
CA GLN A 32 14.91 -31.11 15.65
C GLN A 32 15.31 -29.67 16.00
N ARG A 33 15.95 -28.93 15.08
CA ARG A 33 16.24 -27.50 15.28
C ARG A 33 14.98 -26.66 15.49
N VAL A 34 13.89 -26.95 14.76
CA VAL A 34 12.60 -26.27 14.96
C VAL A 34 12.03 -26.60 16.33
N ILE A 35 12.08 -27.88 16.73
CA ILE A 35 11.60 -28.36 18.05
C ILE A 35 12.39 -27.70 19.19
N ASP A 36 13.70 -27.62 19.07
CA ASP A 36 14.59 -27.04 20.09
C ASP A 36 14.55 -25.50 20.11
N SER A 37 13.85 -24.86 19.16
CA SER A 37 13.80 -23.40 19.07
C SER A 37 13.06 -22.79 20.25
N LYS A 38 13.72 -21.84 20.93
CA LYS A 38 13.16 -21.16 22.09
C LYS A 38 11.84 -20.50 21.74
N SER A 39 10.81 -20.75 22.54
CA SER A 39 9.48 -20.15 22.38
C SER A 39 8.86 -20.35 20.98
N ASN A 40 9.24 -21.43 20.28
CA ASN A 40 8.74 -21.77 18.95
C ASN A 40 9.09 -20.71 17.87
N ASP A 41 10.22 -20.00 18.03
CA ASP A 41 10.63 -18.91 17.13
C ASP A 41 10.78 -19.36 15.67
N LEU A 42 11.40 -20.53 15.43
CA LEU A 42 11.59 -21.01 14.05
C LEU A 42 10.27 -21.42 13.39
N ALA A 43 9.37 -22.09 14.12
CA ALA A 43 8.06 -22.41 13.58
C ALA A 43 7.25 -21.14 13.29
N THR A 44 7.34 -20.13 14.17
CA THR A 44 6.71 -18.82 13.97
C THR A 44 7.22 -18.15 12.70
N LYS A 45 8.53 -18.23 12.41
CA LYS A 45 9.11 -17.72 11.15
C LYS A 45 8.59 -18.47 9.93
N VAL A 46 8.49 -19.80 9.97
CA VAL A 46 7.93 -20.59 8.88
C VAL A 46 6.47 -20.24 8.62
N VAL A 47 5.65 -20.13 9.68
CA VAL A 47 4.24 -19.72 9.56
C VAL A 47 4.14 -18.33 8.94
N ARG A 48 4.92 -17.34 9.43
CA ARG A 48 4.96 -15.99 8.84
C ARG A 48 5.37 -16.01 7.38
N LEU A 49 6.37 -16.81 7.02
CA LEU A 49 6.82 -16.94 5.63
C LEU A 49 5.68 -17.47 4.75
N ILE A 50 4.94 -18.48 5.21
CA ILE A 50 3.79 -19.04 4.49
C ILE A 50 2.66 -18.01 4.38
N GLU A 51 2.31 -17.33 5.47
CA GLU A 51 1.30 -16.27 5.50
C GLU A 51 1.64 -15.13 4.54
N ASN A 52 2.92 -14.79 4.42
CA ASN A 52 3.44 -13.76 3.51
C ASN A 52 3.65 -14.26 2.08
N GLY A 53 3.21 -15.49 1.73
CA GLY A 53 3.33 -16.03 0.37
C GLY A 53 4.76 -16.41 -0.04
N GLY A 54 5.61 -16.74 0.92
CA GLY A 54 7.03 -17.06 0.71
C GLY A 54 7.94 -15.83 0.67
N TYR A 55 7.42 -14.65 0.99
CA TYR A 55 8.17 -13.40 0.97
C TYR A 55 8.93 -13.15 2.28
N GLU A 56 10.21 -12.74 2.16
CA GLU A 56 11.00 -12.24 3.28
C GLU A 56 11.50 -10.82 2.96
N ALA A 57 11.29 -9.88 3.89
CA ALA A 57 11.74 -8.51 3.73
C ALA A 57 13.27 -8.38 3.76
N THR A 58 13.80 -7.56 2.86
CA THR A 58 15.22 -7.18 2.80
C THR A 58 15.62 -6.32 4.01
N THR A 59 16.93 -6.16 4.22
CA THR A 59 17.44 -5.27 5.27
C THR A 59 16.95 -3.83 5.09
N SER A 60 17.01 -3.30 3.87
CA SER A 60 16.55 -1.96 3.52
C SER A 60 15.06 -1.75 3.88
N GLN A 61 14.21 -2.73 3.58
CA GLN A 61 12.80 -2.66 3.94
C GLN A 61 12.55 -2.77 5.45
N LYS A 62 13.31 -3.61 6.15
CA LYS A 62 13.23 -3.74 7.62
C LYS A 62 13.59 -2.41 8.30
N GLN A 63 14.66 -1.75 7.84
CA GLN A 63 15.07 -0.43 8.34
C GLN A 63 14.03 0.65 8.02
N ALA A 64 13.56 0.70 6.77
CA ALA A 64 12.53 1.66 6.38
C ALA A 64 11.23 1.50 7.17
N ARG A 65 10.84 0.25 7.46
CA ARG A 65 9.71 -0.07 8.35
C ARG A 65 9.94 0.45 9.77
N GLU A 66 11.13 0.28 10.31
CA GLU A 66 11.48 0.77 11.65
C GLU A 66 11.38 2.29 11.73
N ILE A 67 11.90 3.01 10.73
CA ILE A 67 11.87 4.48 10.66
C ILE A 67 10.44 5.01 10.46
N MET A 68 9.72 4.46 9.47
CA MET A 68 8.40 4.96 9.07
C MET A 68 7.26 4.49 10.00
N GLY A 69 7.49 3.43 10.78
CA GLY A 69 6.53 2.89 11.73
C GLY A 69 5.16 2.60 11.11
N LYS A 70 4.10 3.19 11.67
CA LYS A 70 2.72 3.02 11.16
C LYS A 70 2.50 3.59 9.75
N ASN A 71 3.39 4.47 9.27
CA ASN A 71 3.32 5.06 7.94
C ASN A 71 4.14 4.26 6.91
N PHE A 72 4.49 3.01 7.22
CA PHE A 72 5.03 2.04 6.28
C PHE A 72 3.91 1.13 5.76
N PHE A 73 3.81 0.99 4.44
CA PHE A 73 2.94 0.04 3.76
C PHE A 73 3.77 -0.72 2.71
N GLY A 74 4.38 -1.84 3.12
CA GLY A 74 5.27 -2.63 2.28
C GLY A 74 4.58 -3.81 1.60
N ILE A 75 5.40 -4.77 1.14
CA ILE A 75 4.92 -5.97 0.43
C ILE A 75 4.02 -6.83 1.32
N GLU A 76 4.33 -6.94 2.61
CA GLU A 76 3.55 -7.73 3.56
C GLU A 76 2.14 -7.12 3.76
N GLU A 77 2.05 -5.80 3.94
CA GLU A 77 0.78 -5.07 4.05
C GLU A 77 -0.02 -5.17 2.76
N ALA A 78 0.64 -5.03 1.61
CA ALA A 78 0.00 -5.18 0.31
C ALA A 78 -0.57 -6.59 0.13
N ASN A 79 0.19 -7.65 0.46
CA ASN A 79 -0.29 -9.02 0.36
C ASN A 79 -1.50 -9.23 1.27
N LYS A 80 -1.39 -8.82 2.54
CA LYS A 80 -2.47 -8.93 3.52
C LYS A 80 -3.75 -8.20 3.10
N HIS A 81 -3.63 -6.95 2.67
CA HIS A 81 -4.79 -6.07 2.48
C HIS A 81 -5.34 -6.05 1.07
N PHE A 82 -4.49 -6.28 0.07
CA PHE A 82 -4.85 -6.28 -1.35
C PHE A 82 -4.75 -7.65 -2.01
N ARG A 83 -4.32 -8.69 -1.27
CA ARG A 83 -4.14 -10.05 -1.79
C ARG A 83 -3.20 -10.10 -3.00
N VAL A 84 -2.21 -9.20 -3.02
CA VAL A 84 -1.18 -9.22 -4.05
C VAL A 84 -0.23 -10.39 -3.78
N ASN A 85 0.12 -11.11 -4.84
CA ASN A 85 1.17 -12.12 -4.79
C ASN A 85 2.29 -11.67 -5.73
N PRO A 86 3.38 -11.07 -5.20
CA PRO A 86 4.45 -10.52 -6.02
C PRO A 86 5.05 -11.60 -6.92
N SER A 87 5.13 -11.33 -8.22
CA SER A 87 6.04 -12.11 -9.06
C SER A 87 7.49 -11.90 -8.61
N LYS A 88 8.40 -12.83 -8.96
CA LYS A 88 9.84 -12.66 -8.69
C LYS A 88 10.39 -11.34 -9.22
N LYS A 89 9.87 -10.87 -10.36
CA LYS A 89 10.26 -9.60 -10.98
C LYS A 89 9.80 -8.41 -10.14
N GLU A 90 8.55 -8.40 -9.67
CA GLU A 90 8.02 -7.32 -8.83
C GLU A 90 8.70 -7.29 -7.46
N ALA A 91 8.94 -8.47 -6.86
CA ALA A 91 9.71 -8.58 -5.62
C ALA A 91 11.13 -8.03 -5.79
N ALA A 92 11.78 -8.30 -6.93
CA ALA A 92 13.10 -7.72 -7.23
C ALA A 92 13.04 -6.19 -7.43
N THR A 93 12.01 -5.66 -8.10
CA THR A 93 11.81 -4.21 -8.25
C THR A 93 11.62 -3.51 -6.91
N LEU A 94 10.97 -4.16 -5.94
CA LEU A 94 10.71 -3.61 -4.61
C LEU A 94 11.75 -4.02 -3.58
N ALA A 95 12.78 -4.78 -3.96
CA ALA A 95 13.76 -5.34 -3.02
C ALA A 95 14.44 -4.25 -2.19
N GLU A 96 14.83 -3.14 -2.83
CA GLU A 96 15.47 -2.01 -2.17
C GLU A 96 14.53 -0.80 -2.09
N VAL A 97 14.46 -0.18 -0.91
CA VAL A 97 13.77 1.10 -0.71
C VAL A 97 14.69 2.21 -1.25
N PRO A 98 14.25 3.01 -2.23
CA PRO A 98 15.13 3.95 -2.93
C PRO A 98 15.26 5.30 -2.21
N PHE A 99 14.88 5.39 -0.94
CA PHE A 99 14.97 6.60 -0.14
C PHE A 99 16.01 6.41 0.95
N THR A 100 16.86 7.42 1.16
CA THR A 100 17.85 7.39 2.24
C THR A 100 17.18 7.44 3.60
N GLU A 101 17.84 6.91 4.64
CA GLU A 101 17.35 6.96 6.02
C GLU A 101 17.04 8.40 6.46
N GLY A 102 17.88 9.38 6.08
CA GLY A 102 17.65 10.80 6.40
C GLY A 102 16.37 11.37 5.76
N VAL A 103 16.05 10.97 4.52
CA VAL A 103 14.79 11.34 3.87
C VAL A 103 13.61 10.70 4.60
N LEU A 104 13.70 9.41 4.92
CA LEU A 104 12.65 8.70 5.65
C LEU A 104 12.40 9.31 7.03
N GLU A 105 13.46 9.62 7.79
CA GLU A 105 13.36 10.26 9.10
C GLU A 105 12.68 11.64 9.03
N SER A 106 13.02 12.45 8.01
CA SER A 106 12.37 13.75 7.81
C SER A 106 10.89 13.66 7.41
N CYS A 107 10.50 12.54 6.79
CA CYS A 107 9.18 12.33 6.23
C CYS A 107 8.27 11.43 7.08
N LYS A 108 8.81 10.79 8.14
CA LYS A 108 8.10 9.73 8.87
C LYS A 108 6.76 10.14 9.46
N ASP A 109 6.56 11.41 9.79
CA ASP A 109 5.30 11.90 10.36
C ASP A 109 4.34 12.48 9.31
N THR A 110 4.86 12.90 8.16
CA THR A 110 4.15 13.66 7.13
C THR A 110 3.80 12.83 5.90
N HIS A 111 4.51 11.73 5.65
CA HIS A 111 4.36 10.87 4.49
C HIS A 111 4.06 9.43 4.87
N THR A 112 3.57 8.67 3.90
CA THR A 112 3.50 7.21 3.92
C THR A 112 4.45 6.66 2.87
N LEU A 113 5.34 5.74 3.27
CA LEU A 113 6.16 4.96 2.35
C LEU A 113 5.37 3.73 1.91
N VAL A 114 5.14 3.59 0.61
CA VAL A 114 4.24 2.60 0.04
C VAL A 114 4.93 1.79 -1.06
N ALA A 115 4.89 0.47 -0.96
CA ALA A 115 5.20 -0.45 -2.06
C ALA A 115 3.97 -0.53 -2.99
N ILE A 116 4.01 0.20 -4.11
CA ILE A 116 2.93 0.18 -5.10
C ILE A 116 3.10 -1.05 -6.00
N PHE A 117 2.04 -1.85 -6.11
CA PHE A 117 1.92 -2.95 -7.06
C PHE A 117 1.13 -2.53 -8.30
N SER A 118 1.25 -3.32 -9.37
CA SER A 118 0.54 -3.09 -10.63
C SER A 118 -0.95 -3.40 -10.49
N MET A 119 -1.68 -2.48 -9.86
CA MET A 119 -3.08 -2.63 -9.51
C MET A 119 -3.85 -1.35 -9.83
N SER A 120 -4.82 -1.48 -10.73
CA SER A 120 -5.67 -0.37 -11.16
C SER A 120 -6.63 0.07 -10.04
N ILE A 121 -7.19 1.28 -10.14
CA ILE A 121 -8.22 1.77 -9.21
C ILE A 121 -9.39 0.78 -9.14
N LEU A 122 -9.76 0.20 -10.28
CA LEU A 122 -10.85 -0.79 -10.35
C LEU A 122 -10.51 -2.10 -9.62
N GLU A 123 -9.25 -2.52 -9.64
CA GLU A 123 -8.80 -3.70 -8.90
C GLU A 123 -8.72 -3.43 -7.39
N VAL A 124 -8.22 -2.25 -6.97
CA VAL A 124 -8.29 -1.82 -5.56
C VAL A 124 -9.72 -1.86 -5.05
N ARG A 125 -10.67 -1.33 -5.84
CA ARG A 125 -12.09 -1.32 -5.50
C ARG A 125 -12.70 -2.71 -5.41
N LYS A 126 -12.28 -3.67 -6.24
CA LYS A 126 -12.77 -5.05 -6.17
C LYS A 126 -12.36 -5.77 -4.88
N VAL A 127 -11.24 -5.37 -4.26
CA VAL A 127 -10.82 -5.94 -2.97
C VAL A 127 -11.82 -5.58 -1.87
N ASP A 128 -12.24 -4.31 -1.82
CA ASP A 128 -13.18 -3.83 -0.82
C ASP A 128 -13.93 -2.60 -1.32
N ASN A 129 -15.05 -2.86 -1.99
CA ASN A 129 -15.87 -1.83 -2.62
C ASN A 129 -16.63 -0.98 -1.60
N SER A 130 -16.77 -1.45 -0.36
CA SER A 130 -17.43 -0.69 0.72
C SER A 130 -16.64 0.55 1.14
N LEU A 131 -15.35 0.61 0.77
CA LEU A 131 -14.48 1.75 1.06
C LEU A 131 -14.58 2.88 0.03
N PHE A 132 -15.41 2.73 -1.02
CA PHE A 132 -15.60 3.73 -2.06
C PHE A 132 -17.00 4.33 -1.94
N TYR A 133 -17.10 5.64 -2.16
CA TYR A 133 -18.36 6.38 -2.04
C TYR A 133 -19.47 5.84 -2.95
N SER A 134 -19.11 5.49 -4.17
CA SER A 134 -20.00 4.74 -5.07
C SER A 134 -19.76 3.25 -4.85
N SER A 135 -20.80 2.52 -4.46
CA SER A 135 -20.77 1.05 -4.35
C SER A 135 -21.01 0.34 -5.69
N SER A 136 -21.42 1.04 -6.76
CA SER A 136 -21.48 0.48 -8.12
C SER A 136 -21.53 1.61 -9.16
N GLY A 137 -20.81 1.49 -10.28
CA GLY A 137 -20.96 2.42 -11.41
C GLY A 137 -20.32 3.79 -11.16
N GLY A 138 -19.01 3.81 -10.91
CA GLY A 138 -18.25 5.07 -10.85
C GLY A 138 -18.11 5.68 -12.26
N TRP A 139 -18.22 7.01 -12.37
CA TRP A 139 -18.05 7.72 -13.65
C TRP A 139 -16.72 7.37 -14.35
N TYR A 140 -15.71 7.01 -13.56
CA TYR A 140 -14.36 6.68 -14.01
C TYR A 140 -14.19 5.22 -14.46
N GLU A 141 -15.22 4.36 -14.41
CA GLU A 141 -15.09 2.94 -14.78
C GLU A 141 -14.70 2.73 -16.25
N SER A 142 -15.13 3.63 -17.13
CA SER A 142 -14.75 3.61 -18.54
C SER A 142 -13.40 4.29 -18.81
N GLU A 143 -12.90 5.09 -17.87
CA GLU A 143 -11.75 5.98 -18.04
C GLU A 143 -10.41 5.25 -18.07
N LYS A 144 -9.49 5.75 -18.91
CA LYS A 144 -8.15 5.15 -19.08
C LYS A 144 -7.35 5.20 -17.78
N PHE A 145 -7.41 6.30 -17.03
CA PHE A 145 -6.64 6.45 -15.80
C PHE A 145 -7.06 5.43 -14.72
N ALA A 146 -8.34 5.06 -14.67
CA ALA A 146 -8.84 4.13 -13.67
C ALA A 146 -8.50 2.67 -13.96
N LYS A 147 -8.31 2.33 -15.25
CA LYS A 147 -7.87 1.02 -15.73
C LYS A 147 -6.35 0.89 -15.76
N ASN A 148 -5.62 2.00 -15.70
CA ASN A 148 -4.17 1.99 -15.65
C ASN A 148 -3.71 1.36 -14.33
N LYS A 149 -2.85 0.34 -14.43
CA LYS A 149 -2.31 -0.39 -13.28
C LYS A 149 -1.10 0.29 -12.64
N GLY A 150 -0.56 1.32 -13.27
CA GLY A 150 0.69 1.95 -12.87
C GLY A 150 1.87 0.98 -13.01
N THR A 151 2.99 1.38 -12.43
CA THR A 151 4.23 0.62 -12.38
C THR A 151 4.55 0.22 -10.95
N VAL A 152 5.12 -0.97 -10.80
CA VAL A 152 5.59 -1.43 -9.49
C VAL A 152 6.77 -0.56 -9.05
N SER A 153 6.64 0.09 -7.90
CA SER A 153 7.66 1.02 -7.38
C SER A 153 7.40 1.36 -5.91
N TRP A 154 8.44 1.83 -5.21
CA TRP A 154 8.26 2.53 -3.95
C TRP A 154 7.80 3.97 -4.20
N GLN A 155 6.89 4.46 -3.36
CA GLN A 155 6.40 5.83 -3.38
C GLN A 155 6.39 6.38 -1.96
N LEU A 156 6.87 7.62 -1.77
CA LEU A 156 6.80 8.31 -0.48
C LEU A 156 5.80 9.46 -0.59
N VAL A 157 4.55 9.19 -0.22
CA VAL A 157 3.37 10.02 -0.53
C VAL A 157 2.99 10.87 0.68
N ARG A 158 2.77 12.17 0.48
CA ARG A 158 2.35 13.08 1.56
C ARG A 158 0.93 12.75 2.03
N LYS A 159 0.70 12.76 3.34
CA LYS A 159 -0.61 12.43 3.95
C LYS A 159 -1.57 13.62 4.02
N THR A 160 -1.04 14.83 3.83
CA THR A 160 -1.80 16.07 3.76
C THR A 160 -1.59 16.72 2.39
N PRO A 161 -2.50 17.61 1.96
CA PRO A 161 -2.26 18.42 0.77
C PRO A 161 -0.94 19.19 0.90
N VAL A 162 -0.31 19.49 -0.23
CA VAL A 162 0.84 20.40 -0.28
C VAL A 162 0.45 21.72 0.41
N ASP A 163 1.33 22.24 1.26
CA ASP A 163 1.03 23.46 2.01
C ASP A 163 0.72 24.61 1.04
N ASP A 164 -0.24 25.47 1.42
CA ASP A 164 -0.72 26.59 0.61
C ASP A 164 -1.29 26.25 -0.78
N SER A 165 -1.55 24.96 -1.08
CA SER A 165 -2.09 24.53 -2.37
C SER A 165 -3.61 24.73 -2.55
N MET A 166 -4.33 25.07 -1.49
CA MET A 166 -5.78 25.33 -1.54
C MET A 166 -6.12 26.60 -2.31
N SER A 167 -7.33 26.68 -2.86
CA SER A 167 -7.84 27.87 -3.59
C SER A 167 -6.96 28.32 -4.76
N LYS A 168 -6.18 27.40 -5.35
CA LYS A 168 -5.29 27.63 -6.48
C LYS A 168 -5.69 26.84 -7.71
N THR A 169 -5.35 27.40 -8.88
CA THR A 169 -5.42 26.68 -10.15
C THR A 169 -4.37 25.57 -10.20
N TRP A 170 -4.49 24.64 -11.14
CA TRP A 170 -3.52 23.56 -11.32
C TRP A 170 -2.11 24.12 -11.57
N VAL A 171 -1.98 25.18 -12.37
CA VAL A 171 -0.68 25.80 -12.67
C VAL A 171 -0.04 26.36 -11.41
N GLU A 172 -0.77 27.20 -10.66
CA GLU A 172 -0.29 27.77 -9.38
C GLU A 172 0.02 26.68 -8.34
N GLN A 173 -0.71 25.57 -8.34
CA GLN A 173 -0.43 24.44 -7.44
C GLN A 173 0.88 23.74 -7.80
N GLN A 174 1.17 23.53 -9.09
CA GLN A 174 2.41 22.87 -9.51
C GLN A 174 3.66 23.68 -9.13
N GLU A 175 3.56 25.00 -9.07
CA GLU A 175 4.65 25.90 -8.62
C GLU A 175 5.03 25.71 -7.14
N LEU A 176 4.17 25.06 -6.34
CA LEU A 176 4.43 24.77 -4.93
C LEU A 176 5.19 23.47 -4.70
N LEU A 177 5.31 22.62 -5.72
CA LEU A 177 6.10 21.40 -5.61
C LEU A 177 7.59 21.75 -5.60
N SER A 178 8.33 21.14 -4.69
CA SER A 178 9.79 21.18 -4.80
C SER A 178 10.27 20.40 -6.04
N LYS A 179 11.51 20.64 -6.46
CA LYS A 179 12.13 19.92 -7.61
C LYS A 179 12.09 18.40 -7.44
N ASP A 180 12.15 17.95 -6.19
CA ASP A 180 12.22 16.55 -5.80
C ASP A 180 10.80 15.96 -5.61
N GLU A 181 9.74 16.74 -5.76
CA GLU A 181 8.36 16.27 -5.67
C GLU A 181 7.65 16.22 -7.02
N GLU A 182 6.64 15.38 -7.10
CA GLU A 182 5.66 15.36 -8.19
C GLU A 182 4.26 15.06 -7.68
N ALA A 183 3.25 15.40 -8.50
CA ALA A 183 1.88 15.00 -8.25
C ALA A 183 1.68 13.52 -8.64
N PRO A 184 1.36 12.61 -7.70
CA PRO A 184 1.15 11.21 -8.02
C PRO A 184 -0.06 11.00 -8.91
N SER A 185 -0.11 9.83 -9.55
CA SER A 185 -1.29 9.42 -10.32
C SER A 185 -2.48 9.14 -9.39
N ALA A 186 -3.70 9.19 -9.93
CA ALA A 186 -4.89 8.79 -9.17
C ALA A 186 -4.82 7.33 -8.70
N GLN A 187 -4.17 6.45 -9.46
CA GLN A 187 -3.96 5.06 -9.06
C GLN A 187 -3.08 4.98 -7.80
N VAL A 188 -1.95 5.71 -7.76
CA VAL A 188 -1.06 5.75 -6.59
C VAL A 188 -1.79 6.32 -5.37
N MET A 189 -2.54 7.41 -5.55
CA MET A 189 -3.28 8.03 -4.44
C MET A 189 -4.37 7.10 -3.89
N VAL A 190 -5.18 6.46 -4.74
CA VAL A 190 -6.20 5.52 -4.29
C VAL A 190 -5.59 4.32 -3.59
N TYR A 191 -4.54 3.72 -4.18
CA TYR A 191 -3.83 2.59 -3.58
C TYR A 191 -3.31 2.95 -2.18
N THR A 192 -2.67 4.12 -2.06
CA THR A 192 -2.10 4.61 -0.81
C THR A 192 -3.18 4.88 0.24
N ILE A 193 -4.24 5.61 -0.10
CA ILE A 193 -5.28 6.00 0.85
C ILE A 193 -6.02 4.77 1.40
N ILE A 194 -6.41 3.85 0.51
CA ILE A 194 -7.10 2.62 0.91
C ILE A 194 -6.16 1.70 1.69
N GLY A 195 -4.90 1.55 1.24
CA GLY A 195 -3.91 0.72 1.92
C GLY A 195 -3.62 1.22 3.33
N HIS A 196 -3.35 2.52 3.47
CA HIS A 196 -3.13 3.18 4.76
C HIS A 196 -4.29 2.96 5.71
N TYR A 197 -5.53 3.15 5.25
CA TYR A 197 -6.72 2.93 6.07
C TYR A 197 -6.89 1.47 6.49
N LYS A 198 -6.70 0.50 5.58
CA LYS A 198 -6.82 -0.92 5.92
C LYS A 198 -5.74 -1.37 6.92
N ASN A 199 -4.57 -0.73 6.89
CA ASN A 199 -3.47 -1.03 7.80
C ASN A 199 -3.61 -0.35 9.17
N THR A 200 -4.11 0.89 9.22
CA THR A 200 -4.05 1.75 10.42
C THR A 200 -5.41 2.16 10.98
N GLY A 201 -6.49 2.06 10.19
CA GLY A 201 -7.80 2.64 10.48
C GLY A 201 -7.88 4.16 10.27
N GLU A 202 -6.78 4.83 9.93
CA GLU A 202 -6.72 6.28 9.70
C GLU A 202 -7.23 6.65 8.30
N ARG A 203 -8.12 7.64 8.23
CA ARG A 203 -8.66 8.16 6.96
C ARG A 203 -7.90 9.40 6.53
N LEU A 204 -7.12 9.29 5.46
CA LEU A 204 -6.42 10.42 4.84
C LEU A 204 -7.40 11.28 4.02
N PHE A 205 -7.17 12.60 3.99
CA PHE A 205 -7.94 13.55 3.17
C PHE A 205 -9.47 13.52 3.42
N LYS A 206 -9.90 13.41 4.68
CA LYS A 206 -11.32 13.28 5.05
C LYS A 206 -12.21 14.43 4.55
N ASN A 207 -11.73 15.68 4.66
CA ASN A 207 -12.53 16.89 4.39
C ASN A 207 -12.02 17.69 3.19
N VAL A 208 -11.12 17.11 2.39
CA VAL A 208 -10.45 17.81 1.28
C VAL A 208 -10.30 16.88 0.08
N TYR A 209 -10.16 17.47 -1.08
CA TYR A 209 -9.81 16.80 -2.32
C TYR A 209 -8.41 17.22 -2.76
N ILE A 210 -7.64 16.26 -3.27
CA ILE A 210 -6.31 16.52 -3.81
C ILE A 210 -6.28 16.24 -5.31
N ARG A 211 -5.74 17.18 -6.08
CA ARG A 211 -5.44 16.99 -7.49
C ARG A 211 -4.32 15.96 -7.66
N THR A 212 -4.47 15.14 -8.68
CA THR A 212 -3.49 14.14 -9.13
C THR A 212 -2.93 14.53 -10.50
N SER A 213 -1.89 13.85 -10.98
CA SER A 213 -1.39 14.06 -12.35
C SER A 213 -2.35 13.57 -13.44
N CYS A 214 -3.38 12.79 -13.09
CA CYS A 214 -4.31 12.22 -14.05
C CYS A 214 -5.34 13.23 -14.58
N VAL A 215 -5.76 13.00 -15.82
CA VAL A 215 -6.80 13.75 -16.53
C VAL A 215 -7.80 12.75 -17.10
N GLY A 216 -9.09 13.03 -16.94
CA GLY A 216 -10.16 12.25 -17.56
C GLY A 216 -10.29 12.52 -19.06
N SER A 217 -11.07 11.71 -19.77
CA SER A 217 -11.29 11.84 -21.22
C SER A 217 -11.73 13.25 -21.67
N GLY A 218 -12.50 13.95 -20.84
CA GLY A 218 -12.95 15.34 -21.07
C GLY A 218 -11.95 16.44 -20.69
N GLY A 219 -10.69 16.13 -20.40
CA GLY A 219 -9.66 17.13 -20.08
C GLY A 219 -9.70 17.67 -18.64
N SER A 220 -10.66 17.22 -17.82
CA SER A 220 -10.75 17.59 -16.40
C SER A 220 -9.74 16.83 -15.54
N ARG A 221 -9.21 17.50 -14.50
CA ARG A 221 -8.25 16.91 -13.56
C ARG A 221 -8.96 15.91 -12.66
N VAL A 222 -8.31 14.79 -12.40
CA VAL A 222 -8.81 13.77 -11.48
C VAL A 222 -8.43 14.14 -10.05
N LEU A 223 -9.43 14.12 -9.18
CA LEU A 223 -9.32 14.42 -7.76
C LEU A 223 -9.58 13.16 -6.95
N VAL A 224 -8.89 13.02 -5.83
CA VAL A 224 -9.12 11.94 -4.86
C VAL A 224 -9.23 12.56 -3.47
N GLY A 225 -10.14 12.10 -2.63
CA GLY A 225 -10.29 12.64 -1.27
C GLY A 225 -11.70 12.47 -0.74
N GLY A 226 -12.10 13.35 0.18
CA GLY A 226 -13.40 13.28 0.85
C GLY A 226 -13.61 11.95 1.56
N PHE A 227 -12.55 11.34 2.11
CA PHE A 227 -12.64 9.98 2.62
C PHE A 227 -13.21 9.92 4.04
N ASP A 228 -14.53 9.87 4.13
CA ASP A 228 -15.26 9.78 5.39
C ASP A 228 -16.00 8.44 5.54
N SER A 229 -16.96 8.36 6.45
CA SER A 229 -17.77 7.15 6.67
C SER A 229 -18.57 6.71 5.44
N GLY A 230 -18.82 7.61 4.47
CA GLY A 230 -19.45 7.31 3.20
C GLY A 230 -18.51 6.66 2.19
N GLY A 231 -17.20 6.74 2.37
CA GLY A 231 -16.19 6.12 1.49
C GLY A 231 -15.37 7.11 0.69
N LEU A 232 -14.33 6.62 0.00
CA LEU A 232 -13.40 7.41 -0.78
C LEU A 232 -14.07 7.92 -2.05
N VAL A 233 -13.90 9.20 -2.33
CA VAL A 233 -14.45 9.83 -3.54
C VAL A 233 -13.34 10.00 -4.57
N VAL A 234 -13.61 9.54 -5.80
CA VAL A 234 -12.84 9.89 -7.00
C VAL A 234 -13.70 10.83 -7.84
N PHE A 235 -13.23 12.06 -8.00
CA PHE A 235 -13.99 13.13 -8.63
C PHE A 235 -13.22 13.74 -9.80
N PHE A 236 -13.84 14.64 -10.55
CA PHE A 236 -13.16 15.42 -11.57
C PHE A 236 -13.55 16.88 -11.50
N TRP A 237 -12.61 17.76 -11.81
CA TRP A 237 -12.86 19.19 -11.87
C TRP A 237 -11.92 19.88 -12.86
N TRP A 238 -12.32 21.04 -13.35
CA TRP A 238 -11.49 21.84 -14.25
C TRP A 238 -10.20 22.33 -13.57
N GLY A 239 -9.07 22.26 -14.27
CA GLY A 239 -7.77 22.72 -13.76
C GLY A 239 -7.72 24.22 -13.43
N GLY A 240 -8.55 25.05 -14.06
CA GLY A 240 -8.68 26.48 -13.74
C GLY A 240 -9.56 26.77 -12.53
N GLY A 241 -10.31 25.78 -12.03
CA GLY A 241 -11.17 25.93 -10.86
C GLY A 241 -10.36 26.17 -9.59
N ARG A 242 -10.89 27.00 -8.69
CA ARG A 242 -10.35 27.27 -7.36
C ARG A 242 -11.41 26.91 -6.33
N HIS A 243 -11.04 26.23 -5.26
CA HIS A 243 -11.93 25.94 -4.15
C HIS A 243 -11.12 25.75 -2.87
N SER A 244 -11.71 26.08 -1.72
CA SER A 244 -11.02 26.08 -0.42
C SER A 244 -10.70 24.68 0.11
N ASP A 245 -11.38 23.65 -0.40
CA ASP A 245 -11.14 22.24 -0.07
C ASP A 245 -10.31 21.50 -1.13
N LEU A 246 -9.82 22.20 -2.15
CA LEU A 246 -9.13 21.63 -3.31
C LEU A 246 -7.63 21.91 -3.26
N GLY A 247 -6.85 20.92 -2.82
CA GLY A 247 -5.40 20.99 -2.72
C GLY A 247 -4.68 20.18 -3.79
N LEU A 248 -3.36 20.04 -3.63
CA LEU A 248 -2.49 19.25 -4.48
C LEU A 248 -1.92 18.06 -3.70
N SER A 249 -1.83 16.89 -4.35
CA SER A 249 -1.08 15.74 -3.84
C SER A 249 0.39 15.83 -4.19
N SER A 250 1.28 15.33 -3.32
CA SER A 250 2.70 15.18 -3.64
C SER A 250 3.26 13.82 -3.20
N ALA A 251 4.27 13.36 -3.93
CA ALA A 251 5.19 12.32 -3.51
C ALA A 251 6.63 12.72 -3.82
N GLN A 252 7.57 12.23 -3.01
CA GLN A 252 9.00 12.41 -3.24
C GLN A 252 9.51 11.49 -4.37
N LYS A 253 10.37 12.05 -5.21
CA LYS A 253 11.15 11.35 -6.24
C LYS A 253 12.41 10.74 -5.61
N PHE A 254 13.01 9.81 -6.34
CA PHE A 254 14.27 9.15 -6.00
C PHE A 254 15.13 8.94 -7.25
#